data_AF-A0A935UPC8-F1
#
_entry.id   AF-A0A935UPC8-F1
#
_cell.length_a   1.000
_cell.length_b   1.000
_cell.length_c   1.000
_cell.angle_alpha   90.00
_cell.angle_beta   90.00
_cell.angle_gamma   90.00
#
_symmetry.space_group_name_H-M   'P 1'
#
loop_
_entity.id
_entity.type
_entity.pdbx_description
1 polymer ?
#
loop_
_entity_poly.entity_id
_entity_poly.type
_entity_poly.pdbx_seq_one_letter_code
_entity_poly.pdbx_strand_id
1 'polypeptide(L)'
;MAYGVIRIHIDFFWMEYPVRDFAGWAACLSVVTAAVALAVILLVEFGILRLSGRLRPPRRLAPLVWAAAVLAMTASQILHIVAYQRNDSRVTVLTPHLPFYVPFTSHRNADKYGDLLPFAMDENAAVLEESTASLTYPLAPLTFDPAAAPSPPNLVVILLESWRFDAMDADVTPNIHRLSLESSVFTQNLSTGNQTTAGIFGIFYGLHPTHWRRSRPARIDNPVLVDAPTERGYACTRLYARSKFGRHKIQDTMFRGIELHEDLRARTSRRWTSI
;
A
#
# COMPACT_ATOMS: atom_id res chain seq x y z
N MET A 1 -0.55 16.43 -14.54
CA MET A 1 -1.95 16.52 -14.12
C MET A 1 -2.52 15.19 -13.64
N ALA A 2 -2.44 14.08 -14.40
CA ALA A 2 -2.95 12.76 -13.97
C ALA A 2 -2.33 12.26 -12.64
N TYR A 3 -1.00 12.21 -12.53
CA TYR A 3 -0.34 11.72 -11.30
C TYR A 3 -0.70 12.52 -10.03
N GLY A 4 -0.98 13.83 -10.16
CA GLY A 4 -1.33 14.67 -9.02
C GLY A 4 -2.71 14.36 -8.42
N VAL A 5 -3.62 13.79 -9.21
CA VAL A 5 -4.99 13.47 -8.79
C VAL A 5 -5.10 12.00 -8.40
N ILE A 6 -4.65 11.09 -9.28
CA ILE A 6 -4.86 9.65 -9.10
C ILE A 6 -3.60 8.89 -8.65
N ARG A 7 -2.44 9.56 -8.56
CA ARG A 7 -1.13 8.94 -8.23
C ARG A 7 -0.78 7.73 -9.11
N ILE A 8 -1.20 7.78 -10.37
CA ILE A 8 -0.98 6.76 -11.40
C ILE A 8 -0.37 7.45 -12.64
N HIS A 9 0.56 6.75 -13.31
CA HIS A 9 1.12 7.18 -14.59
C HIS A 9 0.21 6.77 -15.75
N ILE A 10 0.30 7.51 -16.85
CA ILE A 10 -0.46 7.20 -18.06
C ILE A 10 0.07 5.86 -18.61
N ASP A 11 -0.85 4.91 -18.76
CA ASP A 11 -0.62 3.62 -19.41
C ASP A 11 -1.75 3.40 -20.44
N PHE A 12 -1.58 2.45 -21.36
CA PHE A 12 -2.52 2.15 -22.43
C PHE A 12 -3.94 1.91 -21.92
N PHE A 13 -4.07 1.19 -20.81
CA PHE A 13 -5.35 0.98 -20.13
C PHE A 13 -6.03 2.32 -19.76
N TRP A 14 -5.27 3.28 -19.24
CA TRP A 14 -5.79 4.58 -18.82
C TRP A 14 -5.98 5.55 -19.98
N MET A 15 -5.43 5.28 -21.16
CA MET A 15 -5.67 6.12 -22.35
C MET A 15 -7.09 5.99 -22.89
N GLU A 16 -7.81 4.91 -22.60
CA GLU A 16 -9.23 4.79 -22.94
C GLU A 16 -10.11 5.74 -22.11
N TYR A 17 -9.69 6.06 -20.89
CA TYR A 17 -10.49 6.83 -19.94
C TYR A 17 -10.73 8.29 -20.41
N PRO A 18 -9.71 9.07 -20.85
CA PRO A 18 -9.90 10.40 -21.44
C PRO A 18 -10.78 10.42 -22.69
N VAL A 19 -10.80 9.32 -23.46
CA VAL A 19 -11.57 9.22 -24.71
C VAL A 19 -13.05 8.96 -24.42
N ARG A 20 -13.36 8.23 -23.35
CA ARG A 20 -14.73 7.82 -23.00
C ARG A 20 -15.43 8.76 -22.02
N ASP A 21 -14.70 9.40 -21.11
CA ASP A 21 -15.27 10.27 -20.08
C ASP A 21 -14.60 11.66 -20.08
N PHE A 22 -14.94 12.44 -21.10
CA PHE A 22 -14.45 13.82 -21.26
C PHE A 22 -15.06 14.77 -20.22
N ALA A 23 -16.20 14.40 -19.61
CA ALA A 23 -16.90 15.21 -18.61
C ALA A 23 -16.22 15.17 -17.23
N GLY A 24 -15.59 14.05 -16.87
CA GLY A 24 -14.79 13.93 -15.63
C GLY A 24 -13.52 14.81 -15.60
N TRP A 25 -13.08 15.30 -16.75
CA TRP A 25 -12.00 16.30 -16.87
C TRP A 25 -12.53 17.72 -16.70
N ALA A 26 -13.22 17.98 -15.58
CA ALA A 26 -13.64 19.31 -15.18
C ALA A 26 -12.44 20.27 -15.07
N ALA A 27 -12.04 20.83 -16.22
CA ALA A 27 -11.37 22.10 -16.48
C ALA A 27 -10.88 22.07 -17.92
N CYS A 28 -11.65 22.64 -18.87
CA CYS A 28 -11.14 23.04 -20.18
C CYS A 28 -9.82 23.84 -20.06
N LEU A 29 -9.62 24.53 -18.94
CA LEU A 29 -8.40 25.25 -18.60
C LEU A 29 -7.16 24.33 -18.49
N SER A 30 -7.30 23.11 -17.98
CA SER A 30 -6.19 22.17 -17.83
C SER A 30 -5.69 21.63 -19.18
N VAL A 31 -6.61 21.36 -20.10
CA VAL A 31 -6.31 20.93 -21.46
C VAL A 31 -5.73 22.10 -22.28
N VAL A 32 -6.32 23.29 -22.15
CA VAL A 32 -5.81 24.50 -22.83
C VAL A 32 -4.41 24.86 -22.34
N THR A 33 -4.15 24.83 -21.02
CA THR A 33 -2.80 25.08 -20.49
C THR A 33 -1.79 24.04 -20.94
N ALA A 34 -2.17 22.75 -20.99
CA ALA A 34 -1.31 21.70 -21.53
C ALA A 34 -1.01 21.89 -23.02
N ALA A 35 -2.01 22.26 -23.83
CA ALA A 35 -1.84 22.54 -25.25
C ALA A 35 -0.95 23.76 -25.51
N VAL A 36 -1.12 24.83 -24.74
CA VAL A 36 -0.26 26.02 -24.79
C VAL A 36 1.17 25.66 -24.38
N ALA A 37 1.36 24.90 -23.31
CA ALA A 37 2.68 24.44 -22.88
C ALA A 37 3.36 23.60 -23.98
N LEU A 38 2.63 22.69 -24.61
CA LEU A 38 3.15 21.89 -25.73
C LEU A 38 3.55 22.79 -26.92
N ALA A 39 2.71 23.76 -27.28
CA ALA A 39 3.02 24.70 -28.36
C ALA A 39 4.27 25.54 -28.05
N VAL A 40 4.44 25.99 -26.80
CA VAL A 40 5.64 26.70 -26.34
C VAL A 40 6.87 25.81 -26.42
N ILE A 41 6.79 24.55 -25.99
CA ILE A 41 7.89 23.59 -26.09
C ILE A 41 8.30 23.40 -27.57
N LEU A 42 7.33 23.17 -28.46
CA LEU A 42 7.60 23.03 -29.89
C LEU A 42 8.21 24.29 -30.52
N LEU A 43 7.78 25.48 -30.09
CA LEU A 43 8.36 26.75 -30.54
C LEU A 43 9.81 26.92 -30.04
N VAL A 44 10.08 26.53 -28.79
CA VAL A 44 11.43 26.55 -28.21
C VAL A 44 12.33 25.56 -28.94
N GLU A 45 11.87 24.33 -29.18
CA GLU A 45 12.60 23.33 -29.97
C GLU A 45 12.89 23.82 -31.38
N PHE A 46 11.89 24.40 -32.06
CA PHE A 46 12.07 24.99 -33.38
C PHE A 46 13.10 26.14 -33.35
N GLY A 47 13.07 26.99 -32.33
CA GLY A 47 14.06 28.05 -32.12
C GLY A 47 15.47 27.51 -31.90
N ILE A 48 15.61 26.47 -31.07
CA ILE A 48 16.89 25.78 -30.82
C ILE A 48 17.41 25.15 -32.11
N LEU A 49 16.56 24.48 -32.91
CA LEU A 49 16.94 23.89 -34.19
C LEU A 49 17.41 24.95 -35.20
N ARG A 50 16.72 26.09 -35.27
CA ARG A 50 17.12 27.23 -36.13
C ARG A 50 18.44 27.84 -35.68
N LEU A 51 18.69 27.92 -34.38
CA LEU A 51 19.92 28.47 -33.80
C LEU A 51 21.10 27.47 -33.86
N SER A 52 20.80 26.17 -33.78
CA SER A 52 21.76 25.06 -33.89
C SER A 52 22.51 25.09 -35.22
N GLY A 53 21.85 25.47 -36.33
CA GLY A 53 22.53 25.64 -37.62
C GLY A 53 23.58 26.76 -37.65
N ARG A 54 23.52 27.70 -36.70
CA ARG A 54 24.46 28.82 -36.55
C ARG A 54 25.55 28.56 -35.52
N LEU A 55 25.31 27.65 -34.57
CA LEU A 55 26.24 27.27 -33.52
C LEU A 55 26.95 25.96 -33.92
N ARG A 56 28.25 26.02 -34.20
CA ARG A 56 29.06 24.80 -34.39
C ARG A 56 29.67 24.41 -33.04
N PRO A 57 29.07 23.48 -32.25
CA PRO A 57 29.66 23.08 -30.99
C PRO A 57 31.04 22.45 -31.25
N PRO A 58 31.98 22.55 -30.28
CA PRO A 58 33.25 21.84 -30.38
C PRO A 58 32.98 20.34 -30.54
N ARG A 59 33.60 19.70 -31.55
CA ARG A 59 33.42 18.26 -31.84
C ARG A 59 33.64 17.32 -30.64
N ARG A 60 34.34 17.79 -29.60
CA ARG A 60 34.65 17.03 -28.38
C ARG A 60 33.61 17.17 -27.26
N LEU A 61 32.71 18.15 -27.32
CA LEU A 61 31.72 18.40 -26.27
C LEU A 61 30.56 17.41 -26.30
N ALA A 62 30.09 17.05 -27.50
CA ALA A 62 29.03 16.06 -27.69
C ALA A 62 29.34 14.70 -27.05
N PRO A 63 30.50 14.04 -27.32
CA PRO A 63 30.81 12.75 -26.69
C PRO A 63 31.00 12.87 -25.17
N LEU A 64 31.45 14.02 -24.66
CA LEU A 64 31.63 14.25 -23.23
C LEU A 64 30.28 14.37 -22.50
N VAL A 65 29.31 15.09 -23.08
CA VAL A 65 27.95 15.16 -22.56
C VAL A 65 27.27 13.79 -22.58
N TRP A 66 27.42 13.03 -23.68
CA TRP A 66 26.91 11.67 -23.76
C TRP A 66 27.53 10.74 -22.72
N ALA A 67 28.86 10.80 -22.54
CA ALA A 67 29.55 10.02 -21.53
C ALA A 67 29.07 10.38 -20.11
N ALA A 68 28.90 11.66 -19.81
CA ALA A 68 28.37 12.12 -18.53
C ALA A 68 26.92 11.63 -18.29
N ALA A 69 26.06 11.68 -19.32
CA ALA A 69 24.68 11.19 -19.23
C ALA A 69 24.62 9.67 -18.97
N VAL A 70 25.41 8.89 -19.69
CA VAL A 70 25.50 7.42 -19.50
C VAL A 70 26.05 7.09 -18.11
N LEU A 71 27.07 7.82 -17.64
CA LEU A 71 27.63 7.66 -16.30
C LEU A 71 26.57 7.97 -15.22
N ALA A 72 25.85 9.08 -15.35
CA ALA A 72 24.79 9.46 -14.42
C ALA A 72 23.65 8.43 -14.38
N MET A 73 23.22 7.92 -15.54
CA MET A 73 22.18 6.89 -15.62
C MET A 73 22.63 5.56 -15.01
N THR A 74 23.88 5.17 -15.23
CA THR A 74 24.47 3.97 -14.62
C THR A 74 24.57 4.11 -13.10
N ALA A 75 25.07 5.25 -12.61
CA ALA A 75 25.15 5.56 -11.19
C ALA A 75 23.77 5.54 -10.52
N SER A 76 22.75 6.12 -11.17
CA SER A 76 21.37 6.10 -10.69
C SER A 76 20.82 4.67 -10.54
N GLN A 77 21.09 3.78 -11.49
CA GLN A 77 20.65 2.38 -11.43
C GLN A 77 21.39 1.58 -10.35
N ILE A 78 22.71 1.77 -10.20
CA ILE A 78 23.50 1.13 -9.13
C ILE A 78 22.97 1.57 -7.76
N LEU A 79 22.71 2.87 -7.57
CA LEU A 79 22.13 3.40 -6.34
C LEU A 79 20.77 2.76 -6.04
N HIS A 80 19.91 2.62 -7.05
CA HIS A 80 18.60 2.00 -6.89
C HIS A 80 18.71 0.52 -6.49
N ILE A 81 19.58 -0.26 -7.13
CA ILE A 81 19.82 -1.68 -6.80
C ILE A 81 20.21 -1.84 -5.33
N VAL A 82 21.14 -1.01 -4.84
CA VAL A 82 21.60 -1.06 -3.44
C VAL A 82 20.51 -0.59 -2.48
N ALA A 83 19.80 0.50 -2.80
CA ALA A 83 18.68 0.98 -1.99
C ALA A 83 17.53 -0.03 -1.90
N TYR A 84 17.25 -0.74 -2.98
CA TYR A 84 16.22 -1.78 -3.02
C TYR A 84 16.56 -2.96 -2.11
N GLN A 85 17.81 -3.44 -2.14
CA GLN A 85 18.28 -4.53 -1.28
C GLN A 85 18.26 -4.18 0.19
N ARG A 86 18.68 -2.95 0.54
CA ARG A 86 18.70 -2.45 1.92
C ARG A 86 17.35 -1.93 2.41
N ASN A 87 16.30 -2.03 1.58
CA ASN A 87 14.95 -1.53 1.89
C ASN A 87 14.93 -0.04 2.28
N ASP A 88 15.78 0.78 1.63
CA ASP A 88 15.88 2.21 1.89
C ASP A 88 14.77 2.96 1.17
N SER A 89 13.86 3.55 1.96
CA SER A 89 12.72 4.29 1.44
C SER A 89 13.08 5.63 0.78
N ARG A 90 14.23 6.25 1.08
CA ARG A 90 14.57 7.58 0.52
C ARG A 90 14.71 7.56 -1.00
N VAL A 91 15.24 6.46 -1.55
CA VAL A 91 15.41 6.28 -3.00
C VAL A 91 14.24 5.49 -3.59
N THR A 92 13.79 4.42 -2.92
CA THR A 92 12.75 3.54 -3.47
C THR A 92 11.37 4.20 -3.51
N VAL A 93 11.08 5.18 -2.64
CA VAL A 93 9.83 5.96 -2.69
C VAL A 93 9.73 6.81 -3.95
N LEU A 94 10.83 7.27 -4.53
CA LEU A 94 10.82 8.09 -5.74
C LEU A 94 10.44 7.30 -7.01
N THR A 95 10.62 5.99 -6.98
CA THR A 95 10.39 5.09 -8.13
C THR A 95 9.00 5.25 -8.74
N PRO A 96 7.90 5.14 -7.98
CA PRO A 96 6.55 5.32 -8.54
C PRO A 96 6.23 6.76 -8.93
N HIS A 97 7.05 7.78 -8.60
CA HIS A 97 6.79 9.17 -8.96
C HIS A 97 7.38 9.55 -10.34
N LEU A 98 8.36 8.80 -10.83
CA LEU A 98 9.04 9.09 -12.09
C LEU A 98 8.36 8.37 -13.26
N PRO A 99 7.83 9.09 -14.27
CA PRO A 99 7.26 8.45 -15.45
C PRO A 99 8.36 7.75 -16.25
N PHE A 100 8.06 6.57 -16.82
CA PHE A 100 8.97 5.75 -17.61
C PHE A 100 10.28 5.33 -16.91
N TYR A 101 10.36 5.47 -15.59
CA TYR A 101 11.50 4.98 -14.82
C TYR A 101 11.36 3.48 -14.54
N VAL A 102 12.18 2.67 -15.21
CA VAL A 102 12.26 1.23 -15.01
C VAL A 102 13.54 0.93 -14.23
N PRO A 103 13.48 0.80 -12.90
CA PRO A 103 14.66 0.46 -12.12
C PRO A 103 15.08 -1.00 -12.34
N PHE A 104 16.38 -1.25 -12.36
CA PHE A 104 16.89 -2.61 -12.26
C PHE A 104 16.86 -3.09 -10.80
N THR A 105 16.33 -4.29 -10.58
CA THR A 105 16.37 -4.97 -9.28
C THR A 105 17.27 -6.20 -9.40
N SER A 106 18.22 -6.37 -8.49
CA SER A 106 19.10 -7.55 -8.47
C SER A 106 19.62 -7.83 -7.07
N HIS A 107 19.11 -8.87 -6.42
CA HIS A 107 19.56 -9.28 -5.09
C HIS A 107 21.03 -9.73 -5.10
N ARG A 108 21.41 -10.60 -6.05
CA ARG A 108 22.78 -11.17 -6.14
C ARG A 108 23.86 -10.12 -6.38
N ASN A 109 23.57 -9.09 -7.18
CA ASN A 109 24.55 -8.05 -7.48
C ASN A 109 24.53 -6.94 -6.42
N ALA A 110 23.40 -6.69 -5.77
CA ALA A 110 23.32 -5.66 -4.74
C ALA A 110 24.28 -5.92 -3.58
N ASP A 111 24.43 -7.18 -3.14
CA ASP A 111 25.37 -7.52 -2.07
C ASP A 111 26.82 -7.26 -2.52
N LYS A 112 27.17 -7.58 -3.77
CA LYS A 112 28.52 -7.39 -4.32
C LYS A 112 28.91 -5.90 -4.42
N TYR A 113 27.97 -5.04 -4.79
CA TYR A 113 28.24 -3.61 -4.99
C TYR A 113 27.87 -2.74 -3.78
N GLY A 114 27.13 -3.30 -2.81
CA GLY A 114 26.68 -2.59 -1.61
C GLY A 114 27.84 -2.15 -0.70
N ASP A 115 28.94 -2.91 -0.69
CA ASP A 115 30.14 -2.59 0.09
C ASP A 115 31.00 -1.49 -0.55
N LEU A 116 30.83 -1.25 -1.86
CA LEU A 116 31.58 -0.23 -2.62
C LEU A 116 30.98 1.17 -2.50
N LEU A 117 29.76 1.30 -1.98
CA LEU A 117 29.10 2.56 -1.76
C LEU A 117 29.22 2.93 -0.27
N PRO A 118 30.12 3.86 0.11
CA PRO A 118 30.34 4.28 1.50
C PRO A 118 29.25 5.23 2.00
N PHE A 119 28.03 5.11 1.49
CA PHE A 119 26.87 5.74 2.11
C PHE A 119 26.57 4.95 3.39
N ALA A 120 27.35 5.22 4.44
CA ALA A 120 27.04 4.89 5.81
C ALA A 120 25.71 5.56 6.11
N MET A 121 24.66 4.75 6.18
CA MET A 121 23.31 5.26 6.29
C MET A 121 22.66 4.49 7.42
N ASP A 122 22.68 5.15 8.58
CA ASP A 122 22.06 4.75 9.84
C ASP A 122 20.73 4.05 9.60
N GLU A 123 20.54 2.87 10.20
CA GLU A 123 19.24 2.20 10.27
C GLU A 123 18.15 3.13 10.85
N ASN A 124 18.58 4.14 11.63
CA ASN A 124 17.73 5.16 12.24
C ASN A 124 17.40 6.36 11.34
N ALA A 125 18.18 6.62 10.28
CA ALA A 125 17.96 7.77 9.39
C ALA A 125 16.79 7.54 8.41
N ALA A 126 16.35 6.29 8.24
CA ALA A 126 15.16 5.94 7.48
C ALA A 126 13.86 6.55 8.07
N VAL A 127 13.87 6.93 9.35
CA VAL A 127 12.72 7.46 10.09
C VAL A 127 12.47 8.96 9.81
N LEU A 128 13.50 9.71 9.37
CA LEU A 128 13.47 11.18 9.42
C LEU A 128 12.91 11.90 8.18
N GLU A 129 12.61 11.20 7.08
CA GLU A 129 11.95 11.78 5.88
C GLU A 129 10.79 10.92 5.37
N GLU A 130 10.12 10.20 6.28
CA GLU A 130 9.07 9.20 5.98
C GLU A 130 7.69 9.77 5.60
N SER A 131 7.57 11.08 5.34
CA SER A 131 6.28 11.79 5.24
C SER A 131 5.63 11.82 3.85
N THR A 132 6.32 11.42 2.78
CA THR A 132 5.80 11.65 1.40
C THR A 132 5.07 10.45 0.78
N ALA A 133 5.15 9.27 1.41
CA ALA A 133 4.45 8.05 0.94
C ALA A 133 3.79 7.23 2.07
N SER A 134 3.51 7.86 3.21
CA SER A 134 2.72 7.25 4.28
C SER A 134 1.24 7.23 3.88
N LEU A 135 0.56 6.16 4.27
CA LEU A 135 -0.88 6.03 4.10
C LEU A 135 -1.53 6.77 5.26
N THR A 136 -2.18 7.91 5.00
CA THR A 136 -2.93 8.61 6.04
C THR A 136 -4.23 7.88 6.31
N TYR A 137 -4.30 7.23 7.47
CA TYR A 137 -5.48 6.51 7.94
C TYR A 137 -5.45 6.46 9.47
N PRO A 138 -6.57 6.76 10.14
CA PRO A 138 -7.80 7.31 9.58
C PRO A 138 -7.60 8.77 9.07
N LEU A 139 -8.47 9.24 8.16
CA LEU A 139 -8.35 10.61 7.61
C LEU A 139 -8.73 11.70 8.62
N ALA A 140 -9.57 11.34 9.60
CA ALA A 140 -9.97 12.20 10.69
C ALA A 140 -10.05 11.34 11.97
N PRO A 141 -9.88 11.94 13.15
CA PRO A 141 -10.09 11.25 14.42
C PRO A 141 -11.48 10.64 14.51
N LEU A 142 -11.59 9.52 15.22
CA LEU A 142 -12.86 8.84 15.43
C LEU A 142 -13.77 9.71 16.31
N THR A 143 -15.02 9.83 15.88
CA THR A 143 -16.08 10.46 16.67
C THR A 143 -17.13 9.41 16.98
N PHE A 144 -17.58 9.38 18.23
CA PHE A 144 -18.57 8.45 18.71
C PHE A 144 -19.83 9.20 19.07
N ASP A 145 -20.97 8.66 18.64
CA ASP A 145 -22.26 9.16 19.08
C ASP A 145 -22.42 8.92 20.60
N PRO A 146 -22.56 9.97 21.42
CA PRO A 146 -22.78 9.84 22.86
C PRO A 146 -24.14 9.20 23.21
N ALA A 147 -25.10 9.18 22.28
CA ALA A 147 -26.38 8.49 22.45
C ALA A 147 -26.31 6.99 22.14
N ALA A 148 -25.16 6.48 21.69
CA ALA A 148 -24.96 5.06 21.48
C ALA A 148 -25.14 4.28 22.79
N ALA A 149 -25.73 3.08 22.68
CA ALA A 149 -26.14 2.28 23.83
C ALA A 149 -25.02 2.14 24.88
N PRO A 150 -25.29 2.40 26.18
CA PRO A 150 -24.27 2.42 27.24
C PRO A 150 -23.68 1.04 27.56
N SER A 151 -24.29 -0.04 27.08
CA SER A 151 -23.79 -1.42 27.22
C SER A 151 -23.86 -2.12 25.87
N PRO A 152 -22.79 -2.05 25.06
CA PRO A 152 -22.80 -2.66 23.75
C PRO A 152 -22.55 -4.17 23.87
N PRO A 153 -23.04 -4.99 22.90
CA PRO A 153 -22.90 -6.44 22.98
C PRO A 153 -21.46 -6.90 22.84
N ASN A 154 -21.16 -8.08 23.36
CA ASN A 154 -19.89 -8.76 23.10
C ASN A 154 -19.74 -9.07 21.61
N LEU A 155 -18.56 -8.79 21.05
CA LEU A 155 -18.27 -9.01 19.64
C LEU A 155 -17.28 -10.18 19.51
N VAL A 156 -17.68 -11.21 18.77
CA VAL A 156 -16.84 -12.38 18.47
C VAL A 156 -16.67 -12.47 16.96
N VAL A 157 -15.42 -12.38 16.50
CA VAL A 157 -15.06 -12.55 15.08
C VAL A 157 -14.37 -13.90 14.91
N ILE A 158 -14.95 -14.77 14.07
CA ILE A 158 -14.34 -16.05 13.70
C ILE A 158 -13.94 -15.96 12.24
N LEU A 159 -12.64 -16.08 11.97
CA LEU A 159 -12.08 -16.04 10.62
C LEU A 159 -11.59 -17.43 10.23
N LEU A 160 -12.12 -17.95 9.13
CA LEU A 160 -11.70 -19.22 8.55
C LEU A 160 -10.76 -18.94 7.37
N GLU A 161 -9.58 -19.54 7.40
CA GLU A 161 -8.61 -19.43 6.31
C GLU A 161 -8.95 -20.41 5.18
N SER A 162 -8.93 -19.93 3.93
CA SER A 162 -9.12 -20.74 2.72
C SER A 162 -10.40 -21.60 2.71
N TRP A 163 -11.51 -21.06 3.22
CA TRP A 163 -12.81 -21.72 3.20
C TRP A 163 -13.39 -21.77 1.78
N ARG A 164 -13.96 -22.90 1.40
CA ARG A 164 -14.69 -23.02 0.14
C ARG A 164 -16.14 -22.59 0.31
N PHE A 165 -16.63 -21.77 -0.62
CA PHE A 165 -18.00 -21.25 -0.60
C PHE A 165 -19.07 -22.36 -0.56
N ASP A 166 -18.84 -23.46 -1.29
CA ASP A 166 -19.77 -24.59 -1.41
C ASP A 166 -19.72 -25.58 -0.24
N ALA A 167 -18.84 -25.38 0.74
CA ALA A 167 -18.68 -26.30 1.87
C ALA A 167 -19.65 -26.01 3.04
N MET A 168 -20.47 -24.97 2.94
CA MET A 168 -21.46 -24.61 3.96
C MET A 168 -22.76 -25.39 3.75
N ASP A 169 -22.72 -26.68 4.01
CA ASP A 169 -23.84 -27.60 3.84
C ASP A 169 -23.97 -28.57 5.03
N ALA A 170 -25.09 -29.30 5.06
CA ALA A 170 -25.41 -30.22 6.15
C ALA A 170 -24.50 -31.46 6.22
N ASP A 171 -23.86 -31.83 5.11
CA ASP A 171 -23.05 -33.05 5.01
C ASP A 171 -21.59 -32.78 5.41
N VAL A 172 -21.02 -31.67 4.95
CA VAL A 172 -19.63 -31.27 5.17
C VAL A 172 -19.49 -30.49 6.48
N THR A 173 -20.39 -29.55 6.78
CA THR A 173 -20.25 -28.62 7.93
C THR A 173 -21.54 -28.45 8.73
N PRO A 174 -22.10 -29.54 9.28
CA PRO A 174 -23.45 -29.57 9.85
C PRO A 174 -23.70 -28.52 10.94
N ASN A 175 -22.71 -28.22 11.77
CA ASN A 175 -22.84 -27.22 12.84
C ASN A 175 -22.88 -25.78 12.30
N ILE A 176 -22.08 -25.47 11.29
CA ILE A 176 -22.08 -24.14 10.64
C ILE A 176 -23.37 -23.99 9.84
N HIS A 177 -23.78 -25.03 9.12
CA HIS A 177 -25.05 -25.05 8.41
C HIS A 177 -26.24 -24.81 9.37
N ARG A 178 -26.29 -25.49 10.52
CA ARG A 178 -27.33 -25.25 11.54
C ARG A 178 -27.30 -23.82 12.07
N LEU A 179 -26.13 -23.26 12.36
CA LEU A 179 -26.00 -21.86 12.78
C LEU A 179 -26.49 -20.89 11.70
N SER A 180 -26.24 -21.22 10.43
CA SER A 180 -26.65 -20.39 9.29
C SER A 180 -28.17 -20.24 9.18
N LEU A 181 -28.95 -21.23 9.63
CA LEU A 181 -30.41 -21.20 9.64
C LEU A 181 -30.98 -20.18 10.65
N GLU A 182 -30.19 -19.82 11.67
CA GLU A 182 -30.58 -18.88 12.73
C GLU A 182 -29.84 -17.54 12.61
N SER A 183 -29.10 -17.34 11.51
CA SER A 183 -28.19 -16.19 11.33
C SER A 183 -28.41 -15.50 9.98
N SER A 184 -27.89 -14.29 9.85
CA SER A 184 -27.83 -13.60 8.55
C SER A 184 -26.70 -14.19 7.69
N VAL A 185 -27.04 -14.73 6.52
CA VAL A 185 -26.09 -15.36 5.59
C VAL A 185 -25.95 -14.51 4.33
N PHE A 186 -24.71 -14.17 3.99
CA PHE A 186 -24.37 -13.40 2.79
C PHE A 186 -23.80 -14.33 1.71
N THR A 187 -24.62 -14.69 0.73
CA THR A 187 -24.24 -15.62 -0.35
C THR A 187 -23.39 -14.99 -1.46
N GLN A 188 -23.33 -13.66 -1.49
CA GLN A 188 -22.50 -12.88 -2.43
C GLN A 188 -21.39 -12.12 -1.69
N ASN A 189 -20.80 -12.74 -0.66
CA ASN A 189 -19.72 -12.15 0.10
C ASN A 189 -18.35 -12.52 -0.50
N LEU A 190 -17.70 -11.56 -1.15
CA LEU A 190 -16.36 -11.74 -1.70
C LEU A 190 -15.30 -11.24 -0.72
N SER A 191 -14.26 -12.04 -0.51
CA SER A 191 -13.05 -11.57 0.17
C SER A 191 -12.43 -10.41 -0.62
N THR A 192 -11.84 -9.45 0.09
CA THR A 192 -11.12 -8.32 -0.50
C THR A 192 -9.91 -8.73 -1.34
N GLY A 193 -9.41 -9.97 -1.18
CA GLY A 193 -8.41 -10.56 -2.06
C GLY A 193 -8.31 -12.07 -1.92
N ASN A 194 -7.50 -12.66 -2.79
CA ASN A 194 -7.27 -14.11 -2.89
C ASN A 194 -6.16 -14.64 -1.94
N GLN A 195 -5.67 -13.80 -1.02
CA GLN A 195 -4.67 -14.16 -0.02
C GLN A 195 -5.20 -13.84 1.37
N THR A 196 -4.82 -14.65 2.37
CA THR A 196 -5.22 -14.47 3.78
C THR A 196 -4.91 -13.07 4.30
N THR A 197 -3.72 -12.53 4.00
CA THR A 197 -3.32 -11.17 4.38
C THR A 197 -4.21 -10.10 3.76
N ALA A 198 -4.63 -10.28 2.50
CA ALA A 198 -5.51 -9.34 1.80
C ALA A 198 -6.94 -9.36 2.38
N GLY A 199 -7.46 -10.55 2.69
CA GLY A 199 -8.77 -10.73 3.33
C GLY A 199 -8.82 -10.11 4.73
N ILE A 200 -7.84 -10.44 5.58
CA ILE A 200 -7.74 -9.89 6.93
C ILE A 200 -7.53 -8.36 6.88
N PHE A 201 -6.67 -7.85 5.98
CA PHE A 201 -6.49 -6.41 5.85
C PHE A 201 -7.80 -5.70 5.48
N GLY A 202 -8.55 -6.25 4.52
CA GLY A 202 -9.81 -5.66 4.09
C GLY A 202 -10.87 -5.62 5.19
N ILE A 203 -11.04 -6.70 5.95
CA ILE A 203 -12.07 -6.74 7.01
C ILE A 203 -11.76 -5.80 8.17
N PHE A 204 -10.50 -5.65 8.57
CA PHE A 204 -10.13 -4.82 9.72
C PHE A 204 -9.90 -3.34 9.35
N TYR A 205 -9.24 -3.05 8.23
CA TYR A 205 -8.99 -1.66 7.82
C TYR A 205 -10.15 -1.05 7.01
N GLY A 206 -10.98 -1.87 6.37
CA GLY A 206 -11.95 -1.39 5.38
C GLY A 206 -11.30 -0.82 4.12
N LEU A 207 -10.02 -1.11 3.88
CA LEU A 207 -9.24 -0.59 2.75
C LEU A 207 -8.94 -1.68 1.72
N HIS A 208 -8.76 -1.28 0.46
CA HIS A 208 -8.36 -2.21 -0.60
C HIS A 208 -6.96 -2.80 -0.33
N PRO A 209 -6.72 -4.11 -0.52
CA PRO A 209 -5.46 -4.77 -0.17
C PRO A 209 -4.18 -4.24 -0.83
N THR A 210 -4.30 -3.45 -1.90
CA THR A 210 -3.16 -2.74 -2.50
C THR A 210 -2.46 -1.81 -1.50
N HIS A 211 -3.17 -1.37 -0.46
CA HIS A 211 -2.64 -0.53 0.61
C HIS A 211 -1.78 -1.31 1.63
N TRP A 212 -1.86 -2.64 1.66
CA TRP A 212 -1.11 -3.50 2.59
C TRP A 212 0.40 -3.21 2.63
N ARG A 213 1.01 -2.98 1.45
CA ARG A 213 2.44 -2.68 1.38
C ARG A 213 2.78 -1.31 1.98
N ARG A 214 1.84 -0.36 1.93
CA ARG A 214 1.98 1.01 2.46
C ARG A 214 1.62 1.08 3.93
N SER A 215 0.81 0.15 4.42
CA SER A 215 0.36 0.05 5.81
C SER A 215 1.34 -0.66 6.74
N ARG A 216 2.64 -0.77 6.38
CA ARG A 216 3.63 -1.44 7.24
C ARG A 216 3.71 -0.75 8.62
N PRO A 217 4.12 -1.46 9.69
CA PRO A 217 3.95 -1.02 11.09
C PRO A 217 4.48 0.38 11.45
N ALA A 218 5.47 0.90 10.71
CA ALA A 218 5.99 2.26 10.90
C ALA A 218 5.16 3.36 10.21
N ARG A 219 4.10 3.01 9.47
CA ARG A 219 3.49 3.88 8.43
C ARG A 219 1.99 4.13 8.59
N ILE A 220 1.32 3.52 9.58
CA ILE A 220 -0.14 3.65 9.78
C ILE A 220 -0.53 3.32 11.22
N ASP A 221 -1.67 3.83 11.68
CA ASP A 221 -2.32 3.45 12.93
C ASP A 221 -2.97 2.05 12.88
N ASN A 222 -3.43 1.56 14.03
CA ASN A 222 -4.13 0.28 14.09
C ASN A 222 -5.46 0.40 13.29
N PRO A 223 -6.06 -0.73 12.88
CA PRO A 223 -7.35 -0.67 12.20
C PRO A 223 -8.42 -0.06 13.10
N VAL A 224 -9.30 0.76 12.53
CA VAL A 224 -10.40 1.39 13.28
C VAL A 224 -11.29 0.34 13.97
N LEU A 225 -11.48 -0.84 13.37
CA LEU A 225 -12.26 -1.93 13.96
C LEU A 225 -11.61 -2.52 15.23
N VAL A 226 -10.34 -2.23 15.48
CA VAL A 226 -9.58 -2.65 16.66
C VAL A 226 -9.53 -1.55 17.71
N ASP A 227 -9.24 -0.31 17.28
CA ASP A 227 -9.10 0.82 18.21
C ASP A 227 -10.45 1.31 18.74
N ALA A 228 -11.49 1.38 17.89
CA ALA A 228 -12.80 1.91 18.28
C ALA A 228 -13.47 1.13 19.44
N PRO A 229 -13.47 -0.22 19.47
CA PRO A 229 -13.96 -0.95 20.64
C PRO A 229 -13.09 -0.73 21.88
N THR A 230 -11.78 -0.64 21.72
CA THR A 230 -10.83 -0.41 22.82
C THR A 230 -11.10 0.94 23.50
N GLU A 231 -11.31 2.00 22.71
CA GLU A 231 -11.69 3.34 23.20
C GLU A 231 -13.05 3.37 23.91
N ARG A 232 -13.96 2.45 23.55
CA ARG A 232 -15.27 2.27 24.18
C ARG A 232 -15.26 1.34 25.40
N GLY A 233 -14.09 0.96 25.91
CA GLY A 233 -13.97 0.19 27.15
C GLY A 233 -14.23 -1.31 27.00
N TYR A 234 -14.15 -1.87 25.78
CA TYR A 234 -14.18 -3.31 25.59
C TYR A 234 -12.96 -3.96 26.26
N ALA A 235 -13.21 -4.78 27.28
CA ALA A 235 -12.16 -5.31 28.16
C ALA A 235 -11.27 -6.41 27.55
N CYS A 236 -11.52 -6.86 26.32
CA CYS A 236 -10.90 -8.08 25.78
C CYS A 236 -10.74 -8.06 24.26
N THR A 237 -9.64 -7.51 23.76
CA THR A 237 -9.17 -7.74 22.39
C THR A 237 -8.26 -8.96 22.38
N ARG A 238 -8.73 -10.14 22.83
CA ARG A 238 -7.91 -11.36 22.81
C ARG A 238 -7.89 -11.95 21.41
N LEU A 239 -6.71 -12.01 20.81
CA LEU A 239 -6.52 -12.61 19.50
C LEU A 239 -6.09 -14.06 19.67
N TYR A 240 -6.91 -15.00 19.18
CA TYR A 240 -6.55 -16.41 19.13
C TYR A 240 -6.28 -16.81 17.68
N ALA A 241 -5.07 -17.27 17.39
CA ALA A 241 -4.76 -17.75 16.06
C ALA A 241 -3.79 -18.94 16.10
N ARG A 242 -4.17 -20.01 15.41
CA ARG A 242 -3.32 -21.21 15.25
C ARG A 242 -2.33 -21.07 14.08
N SER A 243 -2.38 -19.96 13.34
CA SER A 243 -1.52 -19.72 12.17
C SER A 243 -0.30 -18.88 12.55
N LYS A 244 0.80 -19.01 11.77
CA LYS A 244 2.05 -18.27 11.98
C LYS A 244 1.88 -16.78 11.64
N PHE A 245 1.15 -16.02 12.46
CA PHE A 245 0.93 -14.57 12.29
C PHE A 245 2.24 -13.80 12.13
N GLY A 246 3.31 -14.26 12.78
CA GLY A 246 4.66 -13.71 12.65
C GLY A 246 5.28 -13.82 11.25
N ARG A 247 4.95 -14.86 10.45
CA ARG A 247 5.52 -15.03 9.09
C ARG A 247 5.12 -13.91 8.13
N HIS A 248 3.94 -13.34 8.34
CA HIS A 248 3.37 -12.30 7.49
C HIS A 248 3.29 -10.93 8.16
N LYS A 249 3.90 -10.77 9.35
CA LYS A 249 3.87 -9.53 10.16
C LYS A 249 2.44 -8.99 10.38
N ILE A 250 1.46 -9.89 10.47
CA ILE A 250 0.03 -9.56 10.59
C ILE A 250 -0.23 -8.87 11.93
N GLN A 251 0.32 -9.43 13.01
CA GLN A 251 0.22 -8.84 14.35
C GLN A 251 0.89 -7.47 14.41
N ASP A 252 2.15 -7.38 13.95
CA ASP A 252 2.92 -6.13 13.91
C ASP A 252 2.20 -5.02 13.14
N THR A 253 1.43 -5.39 12.11
CA THR A 253 0.77 -4.44 11.21
C THR A 253 -0.61 -4.02 11.73
N MET A 254 -1.40 -4.94 12.28
CA MET A 254 -2.85 -4.72 12.48
C MET A 254 -3.31 -4.88 13.93
N PHE A 255 -2.52 -5.51 14.79
CA PHE A 255 -2.92 -5.84 16.16
C PHE A 255 -1.82 -5.44 17.14
N ARG A 256 -1.30 -4.22 17.01
CA ARG A 256 -0.23 -3.75 17.90
C ARG A 256 -0.77 -3.52 19.30
N GLY A 257 0.01 -3.95 20.29
CA GLY A 257 -0.39 -3.88 21.70
C GLY A 257 -1.42 -4.94 22.11
N ILE A 258 -1.81 -5.84 21.20
CA ILE A 258 -2.73 -6.93 21.48
C ILE A 258 -1.97 -8.24 21.67
N GLU A 259 -2.28 -8.92 22.78
CA GLU A 259 -1.72 -10.22 23.10
C GLU A 259 -2.28 -11.29 22.14
N LEU A 260 -1.37 -11.98 21.45
CA LEU A 260 -1.68 -13.11 20.60
C LEU A 260 -1.56 -14.41 21.41
N HIS A 261 -2.65 -15.16 21.48
CA HIS A 261 -2.67 -16.51 22.04
C HIS A 261 -2.64 -17.54 20.89
N GLU A 262 -1.55 -18.28 20.78
CA GLU A 262 -1.39 -19.29 19.71
C GLU A 262 -2.16 -20.60 19.97
N ASP A 263 -2.69 -20.78 21.18
CA ASP A 263 -3.47 -21.96 21.57
C ASP A 263 -4.95 -21.60 21.80
N LEU A 264 -5.83 -22.23 21.02
CA LEU A 264 -7.29 -22.12 21.16
C LEU A 264 -7.82 -22.94 22.35
N ARG A 265 -6.97 -23.71 23.05
CA ARG A 265 -7.34 -24.39 24.29
C ARG A 265 -7.53 -23.34 25.37
N ALA A 266 -8.76 -22.84 25.47
CA ALA A 266 -9.26 -22.32 26.73
C ALA A 266 -8.94 -23.36 27.80
N ARG A 267 -8.11 -23.01 28.79
CA ARG A 267 -8.09 -23.74 30.06
C ARG A 267 -9.52 -23.67 30.58
N THR A 268 -10.30 -24.73 30.36
CA THR A 268 -11.63 -24.92 30.93
C THR A 268 -11.49 -25.07 32.44
N SER A 269 -11.33 -23.96 33.17
CA SER A 269 -11.36 -23.94 34.63
C SER A 269 -12.48 -23.10 35.23
N ARG A 270 -13.39 -22.54 34.41
CA ARG A 270 -14.66 -22.02 34.92
C ARG A 270 -15.82 -22.56 34.11
N ARG A 271 -16.58 -23.46 34.75
CA ARG A 271 -17.94 -23.82 34.35
C ARG A 271 -18.74 -22.51 34.22
N TRP A 272 -19.39 -22.33 33.08
CA TRP A 272 -20.44 -21.34 32.92
C TRP A 272 -21.63 -21.80 33.78
N THR A 273 -21.71 -21.32 35.01
CA THR A 273 -22.93 -21.44 35.81
C THR A 273 -23.86 -20.28 35.46
N SER A 274 -24.97 -20.64 34.80
CA SER A 274 -26.30 -20.02 34.83
C SER A 274 -26.39 -18.51 35.10
N ILE A 275 -26.89 -17.79 34.10
CA ILE A 275 -27.89 -16.72 34.31
C ILE A 275 -29.19 -17.24 33.71
#